data_AF-A0A9D2JYR9-F1
#
_entry.id   AF-A0A9D2JYR9-F1
#
_cell.length_a   1.000
_cell.length_b   1.000
_cell.length_c   1.000
_cell.angle_alpha   90.00
_cell.angle_beta   90.00
_cell.angle_gamma   90.00
#
_symmetry.space_group_name_H-M   'P 1'
#
loop_
_entity.id
_entity.type
_entity.pdbx_description
1 polymer ?
#
loop_
_entity_poly.entity_id
_entity_poly.type
_entity_poly.pdbx_seq_one_letter_code
_entity_poly.pdbx_strand_id
1 'polypeptide(L)'
;MSLFKKIFKSKKEKQSKSNKDLIGGLSIKLSTDENGVSVTSSPIGTVTGSKHSDFYVYEWFIKDTGEVFYVGKGRGNRYKEYHARAYIAEEIKKLFDTGSRFVATDLTEIEAIELENETMLRILNETNHRLTNRITPLLAKRGNGYDRSPNTPTFEFEKAPVLYATEIDEHYFGKSYRKFDKVTKENLKAVMFIERSIRNEIETIYGGELGRYIDETKQLLNKLGSRVLKTQFAKSITAWIYIGDDDVKNYEIDQGKAIERLGREVPTFHLIDVWKFLKDRYGDLENPEVKKIEINPYHNRVPINEIKNFDNWEKGFDEGMPYWEDGDAERKKGNIEKAISLFDKARYYGYEAPALYNSYAMAYRKLKDYDNEIAILDEAIKRFSEGNNEIVIQKWKDRRDRSIELKIKNKL
;
A
#
# COMPACT_ATOMS: atom_id res chain seq x y z
N MET A 1 -6.61 -43.05 66.14
CA MET A 1 -5.36 -42.59 65.47
C MET A 1 -5.69 -42.27 64.02
N SER A 2 -5.15 -41.14 63.51
CA SER A 2 -5.31 -40.55 62.16
C SER A 2 -6.66 -39.83 61.91
N LEU A 3 -6.74 -38.49 62.04
CA LEU A 3 -6.40 -37.36 61.15
C LEU A 3 -7.37 -37.11 59.96
N PHE A 4 -7.74 -35.83 59.81
CA PHE A 4 -8.52 -35.14 58.75
C PHE A 4 -10.05 -35.00 58.88
N LYS A 5 -10.46 -33.88 59.49
CA LYS A 5 -11.78 -33.26 59.31
C LYS A 5 -11.61 -31.74 59.25
N LYS A 6 -11.50 -31.18 58.05
CA LYS A 6 -11.79 -29.76 57.71
C LYS A 6 -11.45 -29.56 56.23
N ILE A 7 -12.45 -29.20 55.42
CA ILE A 7 -12.42 -28.26 54.30
C ILE A 7 -13.80 -28.37 53.63
N PHE A 8 -14.67 -27.38 53.88
CA PHE A 8 -15.70 -26.95 52.94
C PHE A 8 -16.02 -25.50 53.29
N LYS A 9 -15.44 -24.55 52.53
CA LYS A 9 -15.86 -23.16 52.54
C LYS A 9 -15.76 -22.57 51.13
N SER A 10 -16.94 -22.23 50.61
CA SER A 10 -17.27 -21.29 49.52
C SER A 10 -16.53 -21.40 48.19
N LYS A 11 -17.26 -21.94 47.20
CA LYS A 11 -17.15 -21.59 45.76
C LYS A 11 -17.15 -20.05 45.62
N LYS A 12 -16.05 -19.49 45.10
CA LYS A 12 -16.08 -18.21 44.39
C LYS A 12 -16.20 -18.54 42.90
N GLU A 13 -17.32 -18.15 42.31
CA GLU A 13 -17.47 -18.07 40.86
C GLU A 13 -16.39 -17.15 40.30
N LYS A 14 -15.55 -17.69 39.43
CA LYS A 14 -14.67 -16.88 38.58
C LYS A 14 -15.56 -16.23 37.52
N GLN A 15 -15.95 -14.99 37.78
CA GLN A 15 -16.38 -14.05 36.73
C GLN A 15 -15.29 -14.00 35.65
N SER A 16 -15.65 -14.41 34.43
CA SER A 16 -14.87 -14.10 33.25
C SER A 16 -14.88 -12.58 33.05
N LYS A 17 -13.78 -11.93 33.40
CA LYS A 17 -13.54 -10.53 33.02
C LYS A 17 -13.43 -10.46 31.50
N SER A 18 -14.50 -10.08 30.81
CA SER A 18 -14.36 -9.56 29.45
C SER A 18 -13.66 -8.21 29.57
N ASN A 19 -12.48 -8.05 28.96
CA ASN A 19 -11.88 -6.74 28.76
C ASN A 19 -12.83 -5.93 27.87
N LYS A 20 -13.71 -5.14 28.50
CA LYS A 20 -14.40 -4.01 27.90
C LYS A 20 -13.37 -2.88 27.87
N ASP A 21 -12.70 -2.73 26.73
CA ASP A 21 -12.16 -1.48 26.20
C ASP A 21 -11.32 -1.83 24.97
N LEU A 22 -11.90 -1.64 23.78
CA LEU A 22 -11.28 -1.43 22.45
C LEU A 22 -12.35 -1.67 21.36
N ILE A 23 -13.24 -0.70 21.14
CA ILE A 23 -14.02 -0.65 19.89
C ILE A 23 -13.34 0.40 19.00
N GLY A 24 -12.38 -0.10 18.24
CA GLY A 24 -11.47 0.68 17.41
C GLY A 24 -10.36 -0.21 16.82
N GLY A 25 -10.75 -1.28 16.12
CA GLY A 25 -9.82 -2.19 15.44
C GLY A 25 -10.52 -3.45 14.93
N LEU A 26 -10.10 -3.95 13.76
CA LEU A 26 -10.49 -5.26 13.23
C LEU A 26 -10.11 -6.32 14.28
N SER A 27 -11.11 -6.87 14.97
CA SER A 27 -10.91 -7.87 16.03
C SER A 27 -11.98 -8.96 15.95
N ILE A 28 -11.58 -10.17 16.35
CA ILE A 28 -12.42 -11.37 16.35
C ILE A 28 -12.82 -11.67 17.79
N LYS A 29 -14.11 -11.85 18.04
CA LYS A 29 -14.64 -12.39 19.29
C LYS A 29 -14.90 -13.88 19.11
N LEU A 30 -14.34 -14.68 20.02
CA LEU A 30 -14.60 -16.11 20.13
C LEU A 30 -15.52 -16.33 21.33
N SER A 31 -16.67 -16.96 21.11
CA SER A 31 -17.60 -17.39 22.14
C SER A 31 -17.88 -18.88 22.00
N THR A 32 -17.82 -19.62 23.08
CA THR A 32 -18.18 -21.05 23.11
C THR A 32 -19.53 -21.24 23.75
N ASP A 33 -20.42 -21.96 23.08
CA ASP A 33 -21.70 -22.43 23.62
C ASP A 33 -21.85 -23.96 23.43
N GLU A 34 -23.00 -24.49 23.79
CA GLU A 34 -23.32 -25.93 23.74
C GLU A 34 -23.28 -26.51 22.31
N ASN A 35 -23.29 -25.64 21.29
CA ASN A 35 -23.26 -25.99 19.87
C ASN A 35 -21.87 -25.78 19.22
N GLY A 36 -20.86 -25.35 19.99
CA GLY A 36 -19.47 -25.25 19.55
C GLY A 36 -18.83 -23.87 19.74
N VAL A 37 -17.79 -23.60 18.95
CA VAL A 37 -17.08 -22.30 18.93
C VAL A 37 -17.76 -21.40 17.91
N SER A 38 -18.37 -20.31 18.38
CA SER A 38 -18.88 -19.21 17.54
C SER A 38 -17.82 -18.12 17.41
N VAL A 39 -17.64 -17.65 16.17
CA VAL A 39 -16.69 -16.59 15.81
C VAL A 39 -17.51 -15.40 15.33
N THR A 40 -17.41 -14.26 15.99
CA THR A 40 -18.10 -13.02 15.61
C THR A 40 -17.11 -11.89 15.41
N SER A 41 -17.37 -10.97 14.48
CA SER A 41 -16.52 -9.79 14.29
C SER A 41 -16.89 -8.71 15.29
N SER A 42 -15.90 -8.05 15.88
CA SER A 42 -16.17 -6.82 16.61
C SER A 42 -16.74 -5.76 15.67
N PRO A 43 -17.68 -4.92 16.15
CA PRO A 43 -18.21 -3.82 15.37
C PRO A 43 -17.12 -2.85 14.91
N ILE A 44 -17.26 -2.38 13.68
CA ILE A 44 -16.43 -1.33 13.08
C ILE A 44 -17.08 0.01 13.39
N GLY A 45 -16.28 0.92 13.95
CA GLY A 45 -16.71 2.26 14.35
C GLY A 45 -15.89 2.74 15.53
N THR A 46 -15.80 4.05 15.70
CA THR A 46 -15.18 4.65 16.88
C THR A 46 -16.26 5.03 17.89
N VAL A 47 -16.15 4.53 19.11
CA VAL A 47 -16.96 5.00 20.25
C VAL A 47 -16.42 6.35 20.70
N THR A 48 -17.28 7.36 20.76
CA THR A 48 -16.90 8.71 21.22
C THR A 48 -17.17 8.93 22.71
N GLY A 49 -17.84 7.98 23.36
CA GLY A 49 -18.26 8.09 24.76
C GLY A 49 -19.54 8.92 24.91
N SER A 50 -20.32 9.04 23.84
CA SER A 50 -21.56 9.81 23.84
C SER A 50 -22.59 9.18 24.78
N LYS A 51 -23.20 10.00 25.64
CA LYS A 51 -24.31 9.58 26.53
C LYS A 51 -25.69 9.78 25.91
N HIS A 52 -25.72 10.21 24.65
CA HIS A 52 -26.94 10.43 23.91
C HIS A 52 -27.58 9.11 23.47
N SER A 53 -28.91 9.08 23.47
CA SER A 53 -29.74 7.92 23.08
C SER A 53 -30.64 8.20 21.88
N ASP A 54 -30.36 9.27 21.12
CA ASP A 54 -31.06 9.66 19.89
C ASP A 54 -30.25 9.27 18.64
N PHE A 55 -29.37 8.25 18.74
CA PHE A 55 -28.72 7.69 17.57
C PHE A 55 -29.71 6.87 16.75
N TYR A 56 -29.44 6.77 15.46
CA TYR A 56 -30.15 5.93 14.53
C TYR A 56 -29.18 5.26 13.56
N VAL A 57 -29.64 4.18 12.94
CA VAL A 57 -29.03 3.57 11.76
C VAL A 57 -29.97 3.80 10.58
N TYR A 58 -29.40 4.15 9.42
CA TYR A 58 -30.14 4.42 8.20
C TYR A 58 -29.48 3.75 7.01
N GLU A 59 -30.29 3.50 5.99
CA GLU A 59 -29.87 3.01 4.69
C GLU A 59 -30.18 4.08 3.64
N TRP A 60 -29.26 4.28 2.70
CA TRP A 60 -29.57 4.91 1.42
C TRP A 60 -29.79 3.84 0.36
N PHE A 61 -30.83 4.04 -0.45
CA PHE A 61 -31.25 3.07 -1.45
C PHE A 61 -31.69 3.74 -2.75
N ILE A 62 -31.58 3.01 -3.87
CA ILE A 62 -32.13 3.43 -5.17
C ILE A 62 -33.62 3.09 -5.16
N LYS A 63 -34.50 4.07 -5.43
CA LYS A 63 -35.95 3.87 -5.26
C LYS A 63 -36.53 2.84 -6.22
N ASP A 64 -36.09 2.87 -7.46
CA ASP A 64 -36.63 2.01 -8.52
C ASP A 64 -36.33 0.53 -8.28
N THR A 65 -35.14 0.21 -7.75
CA THR A 65 -34.68 -1.17 -7.55
C THR A 65 -34.80 -1.64 -6.10
N GLY A 66 -34.89 -0.71 -5.15
CA GLY A 66 -34.77 -0.99 -3.72
C GLY A 66 -33.36 -1.35 -3.26
N GLU A 67 -32.36 -1.27 -4.15
CA GLU A 67 -30.97 -1.62 -3.84
C GLU A 67 -30.40 -0.67 -2.80
N VAL A 68 -29.90 -1.24 -1.70
CA VAL A 68 -29.20 -0.50 -0.65
C VAL A 68 -27.73 -0.37 -1.02
N PHE A 69 -27.25 0.86 -1.18
CA PHE A 69 -25.87 1.13 -1.59
C PHE A 69 -25.02 1.71 -0.46
N TYR A 70 -25.64 2.16 0.64
CA TYR A 70 -24.91 2.71 1.79
C TYR A 70 -25.68 2.47 3.09
N VAL A 71 -24.95 2.10 4.14
CA VAL A 71 -25.45 2.02 5.51
C VAL A 71 -24.69 3.05 6.34
N GLY A 72 -25.40 3.82 7.16
CA GLY A 72 -24.77 4.78 8.05
C GLY A 72 -25.43 4.84 9.41
N LYS A 73 -24.66 5.26 10.40
CA LYS A 73 -25.19 5.73 11.68
C LYS A 73 -25.13 7.25 11.82
N GLY A 74 -26.06 7.80 12.58
CA GLY A 74 -26.15 9.24 12.78
C GLY A 74 -27.06 9.70 13.89
N ARG A 75 -27.14 11.03 14.02
CA ARG A 75 -28.04 11.79 14.89
C ARG A 75 -28.55 13.00 14.11
N GLY A 76 -29.70 13.55 14.50
CA GLY A 76 -30.29 14.72 13.84
C GLY A 76 -30.44 14.52 12.32
N ASN A 77 -30.07 15.53 11.53
CA ASN A 77 -30.24 15.53 10.06
C ASN A 77 -29.08 14.88 9.28
N ARG A 78 -28.13 14.22 9.95
CA ARG A 78 -26.94 13.64 9.30
C ARG A 78 -27.28 12.80 8.07
N TYR A 79 -28.30 11.95 8.12
CA TYR A 79 -28.72 11.11 6.97
C TYR A 79 -29.10 11.89 5.68
N LYS A 80 -29.38 13.19 5.79
CA LYS A 80 -29.68 14.10 4.66
C LYS A 80 -28.48 14.94 4.23
N GLU A 81 -27.45 15.01 5.07
CA GLU A 81 -26.29 15.86 4.82
C GLU A 81 -25.34 15.23 3.81
N TYR A 82 -24.41 16.03 3.30
CA TYR A 82 -23.36 15.55 2.40
C TYR A 82 -22.24 14.87 3.20
N HIS A 83 -21.90 13.65 2.83
CA HIS A 83 -20.85 12.86 3.47
C HIS A 83 -19.57 12.86 2.64
N ALA A 84 -18.64 13.77 2.94
CA ALA A 84 -17.36 13.87 2.22
C ALA A 84 -16.53 12.56 2.22
N ARG A 85 -16.67 11.72 3.25
CA ARG A 85 -15.99 10.41 3.35
C ARG A 85 -16.73 9.28 2.61
N ALA A 86 -17.97 9.50 2.19
CA ALA A 86 -18.79 8.57 1.41
C ALA A 86 -19.02 9.12 -0.02
N TYR A 87 -17.96 9.66 -0.64
CA TYR A 87 -18.06 10.34 -1.94
C TYR A 87 -18.68 9.48 -3.05
N ILE A 88 -18.43 8.17 -3.09
CA ILE A 88 -19.08 7.26 -4.05
C ILE A 88 -20.59 7.21 -3.82
N ALA A 89 -21.04 7.10 -2.58
CA ALA A 89 -22.47 7.09 -2.26
C ALA A 89 -23.13 8.41 -2.70
N GLU A 90 -22.42 9.52 -2.56
CA GLU A 90 -22.87 10.84 -3.04
C GLU A 90 -22.87 10.95 -4.57
N GLU A 91 -21.94 10.30 -5.27
CA GLU A 91 -21.97 10.17 -6.73
C GLU A 91 -23.22 9.38 -7.19
N ILE A 92 -23.55 8.28 -6.52
CA ILE A 92 -24.77 7.49 -6.79
C ILE A 92 -26.03 8.33 -6.57
N LYS A 93 -26.12 9.09 -5.46
CA LYS A 93 -27.27 9.98 -5.18
C LYS A 93 -27.52 11.03 -6.28
N LYS A 94 -26.49 11.43 -7.03
CA LYS A 94 -26.62 12.39 -8.14
C LYS A 94 -27.10 11.72 -9.43
N LEU A 95 -26.80 10.44 -9.61
CA LEU A 95 -27.07 9.69 -10.84
C LEU A 95 -28.40 8.95 -10.81
N PHE A 96 -28.85 8.52 -9.63
CA PHE A 96 -30.05 7.71 -9.45
C PHE A 96 -31.09 8.45 -8.61
N ASP A 97 -32.38 8.16 -8.83
CA ASP A 97 -33.40 8.57 -7.86
C ASP A 97 -33.25 7.74 -6.59
N THR A 98 -32.85 8.40 -5.51
CA THR A 98 -32.46 7.74 -4.25
C THR A 98 -33.34 8.19 -3.10
N GLY A 99 -33.49 7.29 -2.14
CA GLY A 99 -34.19 7.53 -0.88
C GLY A 99 -33.31 7.18 0.31
N SER A 100 -33.79 7.55 1.50
CA SER A 100 -33.22 7.17 2.78
C SER A 100 -34.31 6.62 3.69
N ARG A 101 -34.02 5.58 4.46
CA ARG A 101 -34.92 5.06 5.49
C ARG A 101 -34.15 4.69 6.76
N PHE A 102 -34.81 4.81 7.90
CA PHE A 102 -34.24 4.34 9.16
C PHE A 102 -34.40 2.83 9.28
N VAL A 103 -33.35 2.17 9.76
CA VAL A 103 -33.36 0.78 10.21
C VAL A 103 -33.90 0.72 11.64
N ALA A 104 -33.39 1.59 12.51
CA ALA A 104 -33.90 1.83 13.85
C ALA A 104 -33.50 3.23 14.35
N THR A 105 -34.24 3.73 15.33
CA THR A 105 -34.02 5.03 16.00
C THR A 105 -33.92 4.84 17.52
N ASP A 106 -33.64 5.92 18.24
CA ASP A 106 -33.62 5.97 19.71
C ASP A 106 -32.60 5.01 20.34
N LEU A 107 -31.45 4.89 19.68
CA LEU A 107 -30.33 4.03 20.08
C LEU A 107 -29.29 4.81 20.88
N THR A 108 -28.59 4.11 21.77
CA THR A 108 -27.29 4.55 22.28
C THR A 108 -26.23 4.47 21.17
N GLU A 109 -25.09 5.14 21.39
CA GLU A 109 -23.97 5.09 20.42
C GLU A 109 -23.49 3.66 20.15
N ILE A 110 -23.42 2.82 21.19
CA ILE A 110 -22.93 1.44 21.09
C ILE A 110 -23.93 0.59 20.31
N GLU A 111 -25.22 0.68 20.64
CA GLU A 111 -26.29 -0.03 19.93
C GLU A 111 -26.33 0.36 18.45
N ALA A 112 -26.16 1.65 18.12
CA ALA A 112 -26.11 2.10 16.74
C ALA A 112 -24.88 1.58 15.98
N ILE A 113 -23.72 1.46 16.64
CA ILE A 113 -22.52 0.87 16.05
C ILE A 113 -22.75 -0.63 15.77
N GLU A 114 -23.29 -1.37 16.74
CA GLU A 114 -23.58 -2.79 16.58
C GLU A 114 -24.59 -3.04 15.44
N LEU A 115 -25.70 -2.29 15.44
CA LEU A 115 -26.73 -2.42 14.42
C LEU A 115 -26.26 -2.00 13.02
N GLU A 116 -25.42 -0.97 12.89
CA GLU A 116 -24.80 -0.59 11.61
C GLU A 116 -24.00 -1.77 11.02
N ASN A 117 -23.26 -2.49 11.86
CA ASN A 117 -22.47 -3.65 11.45
C ASN A 117 -23.34 -4.85 11.09
N GLU A 118 -24.36 -5.16 11.89
CA GLU A 118 -25.33 -6.23 11.58
C GLU A 118 -26.07 -5.96 10.27
N THR A 119 -26.47 -4.71 10.04
CA THR A 119 -27.12 -4.29 8.80
C THR A 119 -26.20 -4.50 7.59
N MET A 120 -24.93 -4.09 7.68
CA MET A 120 -23.96 -4.34 6.62
C MET A 120 -23.73 -5.84 6.39
N LEU A 121 -23.58 -6.64 7.44
CA LEU A 121 -23.42 -8.10 7.34
C LEU A 121 -24.60 -8.74 6.63
N ARG A 122 -25.83 -8.42 7.06
CA ARG A 122 -27.07 -8.91 6.44
C ARG A 122 -27.07 -8.62 4.93
N ILE A 123 -26.81 -7.37 4.55
CA ILE A 123 -26.80 -6.96 3.13
C ILE A 123 -25.71 -7.71 2.34
N LEU A 124 -24.49 -7.78 2.85
CA LEU A 124 -23.37 -8.42 2.16
C LEU A 124 -23.50 -9.94 2.07
N ASN A 125 -24.20 -10.57 3.01
CA ASN A 125 -24.33 -12.02 3.11
C ASN A 125 -25.62 -12.59 2.49
N GLU A 126 -26.70 -11.83 2.48
CA GLU A 126 -28.05 -12.31 2.13
C GLU A 126 -28.61 -11.66 0.87
N THR A 127 -28.00 -10.59 0.37
CA THR A 127 -28.45 -9.88 -0.84
C THR A 127 -27.32 -9.79 -1.86
N ASN A 128 -27.67 -9.32 -3.07
CA ASN A 128 -26.70 -8.96 -4.10
C ASN A 128 -26.37 -7.46 -4.12
N HIS A 129 -26.94 -6.66 -3.22
CA HIS A 129 -26.72 -5.21 -3.23
C HIS A 129 -25.24 -4.86 -3.06
N ARG A 130 -24.78 -3.79 -3.70
CA ARG A 130 -23.38 -3.36 -3.65
C ARG A 130 -23.19 -2.18 -2.70
N LEU A 131 -22.71 -2.45 -1.48
CA LEU A 131 -22.40 -1.37 -0.54
C LEU A 131 -21.16 -0.58 -0.99
N THR A 132 -21.16 0.72 -0.71
CA THR A 132 -20.03 1.62 -0.95
C THR A 132 -19.33 2.06 0.35
N ASN A 133 -19.71 1.44 1.48
CA ASN A 133 -19.06 1.61 2.77
C ASN A 133 -17.59 1.20 2.67
N ARG A 134 -16.64 2.12 2.92
CA ARG A 134 -15.20 1.83 2.77
C ARG A 134 -14.68 0.74 3.69
N ILE A 135 -15.31 0.57 4.85
CA ILE A 135 -14.94 -0.46 5.81
C ILE A 135 -16.18 -1.31 6.04
N THR A 136 -16.02 -2.62 5.89
CA THR A 136 -17.08 -3.61 6.05
C THR A 136 -16.69 -4.63 7.13
N PRO A 137 -17.68 -5.24 7.81
CA PRO A 137 -17.43 -6.26 8.84
C PRO A 137 -16.54 -7.39 8.34
N LEU A 138 -15.57 -7.82 9.17
CA LEU A 138 -14.55 -8.81 8.79
C LEU A 138 -15.14 -10.15 8.31
N LEU A 139 -16.27 -10.56 8.87
CA LEU A 139 -16.94 -11.84 8.56
C LEU A 139 -17.97 -11.71 7.43
N ALA A 140 -17.99 -10.60 6.69
CA ALA A 140 -18.83 -10.48 5.51
C ALA A 140 -18.34 -11.45 4.42
N LYS A 141 -19.28 -12.13 3.75
CA LYS A 141 -19.01 -13.04 2.63
C LYS A 141 -18.53 -12.32 1.37
N ARG A 142 -18.87 -11.02 1.24
CA ARG A 142 -18.47 -10.15 0.13
C ARG A 142 -17.74 -8.93 0.67
N GLY A 143 -16.77 -8.45 -0.09
CA GLY A 143 -16.00 -7.25 0.21
C GLY A 143 -16.81 -5.96 0.04
N ASN A 144 -16.14 -4.84 0.27
CA ASN A 144 -16.70 -3.49 0.19
C ASN A 144 -16.87 -2.96 -1.25
N GLY A 145 -16.56 -3.78 -2.27
CA GLY A 145 -16.70 -3.45 -3.68
C GLY A 145 -15.65 -2.49 -4.26
N TYR A 146 -14.64 -2.09 -3.48
CA TYR A 146 -13.50 -1.30 -3.97
C TYR A 146 -12.38 -2.18 -4.58
N ASP A 147 -12.56 -3.49 -4.58
CA ASP A 147 -11.66 -4.45 -5.22
C ASP A 147 -11.95 -4.56 -6.73
N ARG A 148 -11.03 -5.21 -7.46
CA ARG A 148 -11.14 -5.47 -8.90
C ARG A 148 -12.46 -6.18 -9.20
N SER A 149 -13.19 -5.72 -10.22
CA SER A 149 -14.39 -6.42 -10.67
C SER A 149 -14.06 -7.87 -11.06
N PRO A 150 -14.90 -8.87 -10.72
CA PRO A 150 -14.81 -10.25 -11.20
C PRO A 150 -14.75 -10.40 -12.72
N ASN A 151 -15.27 -9.43 -13.48
CA ASN A 151 -15.23 -9.42 -14.94
C ASN A 151 -13.87 -8.94 -15.50
N THR A 152 -12.96 -8.49 -14.63
CA THR A 152 -11.60 -8.11 -15.00
C THR A 152 -10.75 -9.37 -15.22
N PRO A 153 -10.00 -9.48 -16.34
CA PRO A 153 -9.07 -10.58 -16.56
C PRO A 153 -8.15 -10.86 -15.36
N THR A 154 -7.95 -12.14 -15.06
CA THR A 154 -7.00 -12.59 -14.04
C THR A 154 -5.56 -12.32 -14.47
N PHE A 155 -4.67 -12.21 -13.50
CA PHE A 155 -3.24 -12.07 -13.77
C PHE A 155 -2.66 -13.37 -14.34
N GLU A 156 -1.72 -13.23 -15.26
CA GLU A 156 -1.01 -14.33 -15.89
C GLU A 156 0.47 -13.95 -16.01
N PHE A 157 1.35 -14.94 -15.88
CA PHE A 157 2.79 -14.75 -16.01
C PHE A 157 3.17 -14.18 -17.38
N GLU A 158 4.01 -13.15 -17.37
CA GLU A 158 4.45 -12.39 -18.54
C GLU A 158 3.31 -11.92 -19.46
N LYS A 159 2.13 -11.65 -18.90
CA LYS A 159 1.03 -11.03 -19.64
C LYS A 159 0.74 -9.66 -19.04
N ALA A 160 0.65 -8.65 -19.90
CA ALA A 160 0.21 -7.34 -19.43
C ALA A 160 -1.21 -7.47 -18.85
N PRO A 161 -1.43 -6.99 -17.61
CA PRO A 161 -2.77 -6.86 -17.06
C PRO A 161 -3.52 -5.76 -17.78
N VAL A 162 -4.68 -5.40 -17.25
CA VAL A 162 -5.50 -4.28 -17.72
C VAL A 162 -5.62 -3.25 -16.61
N LEU A 163 -5.95 -2.02 -16.97
CA LEU A 163 -6.48 -1.07 -16.00
C LEU A 163 -7.87 -1.58 -15.59
N TYR A 164 -8.07 -1.86 -14.31
CA TYR A 164 -9.28 -2.51 -13.82
C TYR A 164 -10.35 -1.50 -13.44
N ALA A 165 -11.62 -1.89 -13.57
CA ALA A 165 -12.70 -1.21 -12.89
C ALA A 165 -12.95 -1.90 -11.54
N THR A 166 -13.36 -1.13 -10.53
CA THR A 166 -13.81 -1.71 -9.26
C THR A 166 -15.20 -2.34 -9.43
N GLU A 167 -15.59 -3.24 -8.52
CA GLU A 167 -16.95 -3.80 -8.51
C GLU A 167 -18.03 -2.70 -8.43
N ILE A 168 -17.77 -1.64 -7.65
CA ILE A 168 -18.64 -0.46 -7.55
C ILE A 168 -18.75 0.25 -8.89
N ASP A 169 -17.61 0.52 -9.53
CA ASP A 169 -17.56 1.30 -10.77
C ASP A 169 -18.25 0.57 -11.92
N GLU A 170 -18.10 -0.76 -11.99
CA GLU A 170 -18.82 -1.58 -12.95
C GLU A 170 -20.32 -1.61 -12.68
N HIS A 171 -20.71 -1.83 -11.42
CA HIS A 171 -22.12 -2.01 -11.04
C HIS A 171 -22.94 -0.72 -11.18
N TYR A 172 -22.44 0.40 -10.67
CA TYR A 172 -23.19 1.67 -10.61
C TYR A 172 -22.91 2.61 -11.77
N PHE A 173 -21.73 2.55 -12.36
CA PHE A 173 -21.32 3.51 -13.40
C PHE A 173 -21.08 2.85 -14.77
N GLY A 174 -21.31 1.54 -14.88
CA GLY A 174 -21.15 0.79 -16.12
C GLY A 174 -19.72 0.81 -16.66
N LYS A 175 -18.73 1.08 -15.80
CA LYS A 175 -17.33 1.11 -16.21
C LYS A 175 -16.79 -0.30 -16.39
N SER A 176 -16.08 -0.52 -17.48
CA SER A 176 -15.34 -1.76 -17.71
C SER A 176 -13.85 -1.53 -17.51
N TYR A 177 -13.11 -2.64 -17.39
CA TYR A 177 -11.66 -2.58 -17.51
C TYR A 177 -11.24 -2.00 -18.88
N ARG A 178 -10.01 -1.47 -18.94
CA ARG A 178 -9.39 -0.90 -20.13
C ARG A 178 -8.02 -1.55 -20.37
N LYS A 179 -7.77 -1.98 -21.61
CA LYS A 179 -6.43 -2.47 -22.02
C LYS A 179 -5.44 -1.31 -22.12
N PHE A 180 -4.17 -1.59 -21.85
CA PHE A 180 -3.10 -0.63 -22.13
C PHE A 180 -2.98 -0.36 -23.63
N ASP A 181 -2.40 0.78 -23.97
CA ASP A 181 -2.18 1.20 -25.35
C ASP A 181 -1.12 0.31 -26.00
N LYS A 182 -1.21 0.12 -27.32
CA LYS A 182 -0.20 -0.63 -28.07
C LYS A 182 1.12 0.15 -28.10
N VAL A 183 2.22 -0.53 -27.77
CA VAL A 183 3.55 0.08 -27.78
C VAL A 183 3.97 0.46 -29.21
N THR A 184 4.45 1.70 -29.36
CA THR A 184 5.06 2.20 -30.59
C THR A 184 6.42 2.83 -30.30
N LYS A 185 7.35 2.75 -31.26
CA LYS A 185 8.73 3.25 -31.09
C LYS A 185 8.73 4.76 -30.79
N GLU A 186 7.85 5.50 -31.45
CA GLU A 186 7.78 6.96 -31.38
C GLU A 186 7.41 7.45 -29.98
N ASN A 187 6.61 6.67 -29.25
CA ASN A 187 6.14 6.98 -27.91
C ASN A 187 7.14 6.56 -26.81
N LEU A 188 8.23 5.87 -27.15
CA LEU A 188 9.27 5.47 -26.19
C LEU A 188 10.41 6.49 -26.05
N LYS A 189 10.35 7.66 -26.68
CA LYS A 189 11.46 8.66 -26.66
C LYS A 189 11.78 9.20 -25.26
N ALA A 190 10.78 9.45 -24.43
CA ALA A 190 10.96 9.96 -23.07
C ALA A 190 9.87 9.41 -22.16
N VAL A 191 10.17 8.42 -21.34
CA VAL A 191 9.17 7.63 -20.61
C VAL A 191 9.27 7.80 -19.11
N MET A 192 8.19 7.54 -18.39
CA MET A 192 8.17 7.49 -16.92
C MET A 192 7.53 6.18 -16.45
N PHE A 193 8.19 5.49 -15.53
CA PHE A 193 7.68 4.27 -14.89
C PHE A 193 6.71 4.61 -13.77
N ILE A 194 5.47 4.13 -13.86
CA ILE A 194 4.43 4.31 -12.86
C ILE A 194 4.50 3.16 -11.86
N GLU A 195 4.96 3.49 -10.65
CA GLU A 195 5.20 2.53 -9.55
C GLU A 195 4.04 2.43 -8.55
N ARG A 196 2.86 3.00 -8.84
CA ARG A 196 1.71 2.91 -7.93
C ARG A 196 1.02 1.56 -8.06
N SER A 197 0.26 1.20 -7.03
CA SER A 197 -0.63 0.03 -7.01
C SER A 197 0.06 -1.33 -7.16
N ILE A 198 1.37 -1.40 -6.90
CA ILE A 198 2.17 -2.64 -6.83
C ILE A 198 1.77 -3.41 -5.56
N ARG A 199 0.94 -4.46 -5.70
CA ARG A 199 0.49 -5.34 -4.61
C ARG A 199 0.93 -6.78 -4.90
N ASN A 200 0.06 -7.76 -4.65
CA ASN A 200 0.36 -9.19 -4.76
C ASN A 200 0.40 -9.68 -6.21
N GLU A 201 -0.09 -8.90 -7.17
CA GLU A 201 -0.13 -9.27 -8.59
C GLU A 201 1.26 -9.37 -9.23
N ILE A 202 2.25 -8.65 -8.68
CA ILE A 202 3.62 -8.59 -9.20
C ILE A 202 4.26 -9.97 -9.24
N GLU A 203 4.08 -10.77 -8.19
CA GLU A 203 4.60 -12.14 -8.14
C GLU A 203 4.03 -12.98 -9.28
N THR A 204 2.74 -12.84 -9.56
CA THR A 204 2.08 -13.58 -10.66
C THR A 204 2.54 -13.09 -12.03
N ILE A 205 2.65 -11.77 -12.25
CA ILE A 205 3.01 -11.19 -13.54
C ILE A 205 4.47 -11.45 -13.89
N TYR A 206 5.37 -11.36 -12.91
CA TYR A 206 6.83 -11.36 -13.13
C TYR A 206 7.55 -12.59 -12.59
N GLY A 207 6.86 -13.50 -11.90
CA GLY A 207 7.46 -14.74 -11.37
C GLY A 207 8.49 -14.49 -10.26
N GLY A 208 8.35 -13.40 -9.51
CA GLY A 208 9.30 -13.01 -8.46
C GLY A 208 10.60 -12.37 -8.97
N GLU A 209 10.66 -11.97 -10.25
CA GLU A 209 11.84 -11.35 -10.85
C GLU A 209 11.57 -9.94 -11.42
N LEU A 210 10.68 -9.13 -10.83
CA LEU A 210 10.35 -7.80 -11.35
C LEU A 210 11.60 -6.95 -11.61
N GLY A 211 12.58 -7.03 -10.70
CA GLY A 211 13.84 -6.31 -10.83
C GLY A 211 14.55 -6.60 -12.17
N ARG A 212 14.52 -7.85 -12.64
CA ARG A 212 15.07 -8.24 -13.94
C ARG A 212 14.36 -7.52 -15.08
N TYR A 213 13.03 -7.54 -15.12
CA TYR A 213 12.27 -6.87 -16.18
C TYR A 213 12.50 -5.37 -16.22
N ILE A 214 12.59 -4.71 -15.05
CA ILE A 214 12.88 -3.28 -14.97
C ILE A 214 14.29 -3.00 -15.51
N ASP A 215 15.29 -3.75 -15.02
CA ASP A 215 16.70 -3.56 -15.39
C ASP A 215 16.90 -3.80 -16.90
N GLU A 216 16.38 -4.90 -17.44
CA GLU A 216 16.45 -5.20 -18.87
C GLU A 216 15.75 -4.13 -19.71
N THR A 217 14.54 -3.74 -19.32
CA THR A 217 13.78 -2.70 -20.05
C THR A 217 14.52 -1.37 -20.05
N LYS A 218 15.08 -0.95 -18.91
CA LYS A 218 15.88 0.29 -18.84
C LYS A 218 17.11 0.24 -19.74
N GLN A 219 17.82 -0.89 -19.78
CA GLN A 219 18.99 -1.08 -20.65
C GLN A 219 18.61 -1.03 -22.13
N LEU A 220 17.51 -1.69 -22.51
CA LEU A 220 17.00 -1.68 -23.88
C LEU A 220 16.48 -0.29 -24.30
N LEU A 221 15.79 0.42 -23.41
CA LEU A 221 15.41 1.82 -23.59
C LEU A 221 16.64 2.71 -23.81
N ASN A 222 17.71 2.50 -23.05
CA ASN A 222 18.97 3.22 -23.24
C ASN A 222 19.58 2.92 -24.62
N LYS A 223 19.59 1.66 -25.07
CA LYS A 223 20.01 1.29 -26.44
C LYS A 223 19.17 1.96 -27.52
N LEU A 224 17.87 2.16 -27.27
CA LEU A 224 16.97 2.91 -28.16
C LEU A 224 17.26 4.42 -28.17
N GLY A 225 18.01 4.93 -27.19
CA GLY A 225 18.23 6.37 -26.99
C GLY A 225 17.09 7.06 -26.23
N SER A 226 16.26 6.27 -25.53
CA SER A 226 15.16 6.77 -24.73
C SER A 226 15.64 7.43 -23.44
N ARG A 227 14.91 8.45 -22.99
CA ARG A 227 15.15 9.09 -21.69
C ARG A 227 14.15 8.58 -20.66
N VAL A 228 14.64 8.10 -19.53
CA VAL A 228 13.76 7.79 -18.38
C VAL A 228 13.62 9.04 -17.51
N LEU A 229 12.40 9.54 -17.39
CA LEU A 229 12.07 10.76 -16.67
C LEU A 229 11.75 10.47 -15.20
N LYS A 230 11.90 11.51 -14.36
CA LYS A 230 11.65 11.42 -12.90
C LYS A 230 10.27 11.91 -12.48
N THR A 231 9.56 12.60 -13.36
CA THR A 231 8.25 13.18 -13.08
C THR A 231 7.27 12.79 -14.16
N GLN A 232 6.08 12.37 -13.73
CA GLN A 232 5.01 11.91 -14.62
C GLN A 232 4.56 12.98 -15.61
N PHE A 233 4.49 14.24 -15.17
CA PHE A 233 3.98 15.37 -15.96
C PHE A 233 5.11 16.28 -16.49
N ALA A 234 6.28 15.72 -16.81
CA ALA A 234 7.32 16.46 -17.50
C ALA A 234 6.82 16.88 -18.90
N LYS A 235 7.09 18.13 -19.34
CA LYS A 235 6.66 18.63 -20.66
C LYS A 235 7.10 17.73 -21.84
N SER A 236 8.24 17.05 -21.69
CA SER A 236 8.83 16.19 -22.72
C SER A 236 8.36 14.73 -22.67
N ILE A 237 7.48 14.34 -21.73
CA ILE A 237 7.02 12.95 -21.58
C ILE A 237 6.35 12.44 -22.85
N THR A 238 6.63 11.22 -23.29
CA THR A 238 5.98 10.61 -24.45
C THR A 238 5.13 9.40 -24.11
N ALA A 239 5.39 8.71 -22.99
CA ALA A 239 4.54 7.65 -22.48
C ALA A 239 4.75 7.39 -20.98
N TRP A 240 3.73 6.83 -20.35
CA TRP A 240 3.79 6.25 -19.00
C TRP A 240 3.85 4.73 -19.11
N ILE A 241 4.76 4.11 -18.35
CA ILE A 241 4.97 2.66 -18.32
C ILE A 241 4.57 2.15 -16.95
N TYR A 242 3.44 1.47 -16.85
CA TYR A 242 2.93 0.90 -15.61
C TYR A 242 3.67 -0.40 -15.29
N ILE A 243 4.01 -0.57 -14.01
CA ILE A 243 4.65 -1.79 -13.50
C ILE A 243 3.60 -2.82 -13.07
N GLY A 244 2.56 -2.39 -12.35
CA GLY A 244 1.43 -3.25 -11.97
C GLY A 244 0.18 -2.90 -12.77
N ASP A 245 -0.98 -3.34 -12.25
CA ASP A 245 -2.26 -2.81 -12.68
C ASP A 245 -2.63 -1.53 -11.92
N ASP A 246 -3.72 -0.88 -12.34
CA ASP A 246 -4.24 0.30 -11.65
C ASP A 246 -5.73 0.47 -11.97
N ASP A 247 -6.42 1.23 -11.13
CA ASP A 247 -7.82 1.57 -11.32
C ASP A 247 -7.98 2.49 -12.56
N VAL A 248 -8.95 2.19 -13.42
CA VAL A 248 -9.33 3.05 -14.55
C VAL A 248 -9.62 4.49 -14.08
N LYS A 249 -10.20 4.67 -12.90
CA LYS A 249 -10.43 6.00 -12.30
C LYS A 249 -9.12 6.76 -12.05
N ASN A 250 -8.06 6.08 -11.60
CA ASN A 250 -6.74 6.71 -11.41
C ASN A 250 -6.13 7.11 -12.75
N TYR A 251 -6.27 6.25 -13.77
CA TYR A 251 -5.88 6.57 -15.14
C TYR A 251 -6.61 7.82 -15.67
N GLU A 252 -7.94 7.88 -15.53
CA GLU A 252 -8.76 9.02 -15.98
C GLU A 252 -8.34 10.33 -15.30
N ILE A 253 -8.15 10.29 -13.98
CA ILE A 253 -7.68 11.45 -13.19
C ILE A 253 -6.34 11.95 -13.73
N ASP A 254 -5.43 11.04 -14.05
CA ASP A 254 -4.11 11.42 -14.52
C ASP A 254 -4.09 11.89 -15.96
N GLN A 255 -4.92 11.32 -16.85
CA GLN A 255 -5.13 11.89 -18.18
C GLN A 255 -5.71 13.30 -18.09
N GLY A 256 -6.67 13.55 -17.18
CA GLY A 256 -7.18 14.89 -16.91
C GLY A 256 -6.08 15.89 -16.51
N LYS A 257 -5.19 15.49 -15.59
CA LYS A 257 -4.01 16.29 -15.21
C LYS A 257 -3.02 16.47 -16.36
N ALA A 258 -2.86 15.47 -17.22
CA ALA A 258 -2.01 15.57 -18.41
C ALA A 258 -2.58 16.57 -19.42
N ILE A 259 -3.89 16.54 -19.67
CA ILE A 259 -4.56 17.54 -20.52
C ILE A 259 -4.36 18.94 -19.94
N GLU A 260 -4.59 19.13 -18.64
CA GLU A 260 -4.42 20.42 -17.96
C GLU A 260 -2.97 20.94 -18.05
N ARG A 261 -1.97 20.08 -17.80
CA ARG A 261 -0.56 20.49 -17.64
C ARG A 261 0.26 20.43 -18.91
N LEU A 262 -0.11 19.55 -19.84
CA LEU A 262 0.63 19.21 -21.06
C LEU A 262 -0.16 19.53 -22.33
N GLY A 263 -1.47 19.80 -22.23
CA GLY A 263 -2.35 20.08 -23.37
C GLY A 263 -2.69 18.85 -24.20
N ARG A 264 -2.44 17.63 -23.68
CA ARG A 264 -2.69 16.37 -24.39
C ARG A 264 -2.76 15.18 -23.45
N GLU A 265 -3.34 14.10 -23.93
CA GLU A 265 -3.23 12.78 -23.33
C GLU A 265 -1.81 12.22 -23.46
N VAL A 266 -1.48 11.31 -22.55
CA VAL A 266 -0.19 10.59 -22.55
C VAL A 266 -0.46 9.10 -22.77
N PRO A 267 0.13 8.49 -23.80
CA PRO A 267 0.06 7.04 -24.01
C PRO A 267 0.48 6.26 -22.77
N THR A 268 -0.24 5.17 -22.50
CA THR A 268 -0.06 4.32 -21.32
C THR A 268 0.24 2.89 -21.73
N PHE A 269 1.41 2.40 -21.33
CA PHE A 269 1.88 1.06 -21.64
C PHE A 269 2.07 0.27 -20.35
N HIS A 270 2.07 -1.05 -20.46
CA HIS A 270 2.54 -1.92 -19.39
C HIS A 270 4.01 -2.31 -19.62
N LEU A 271 4.76 -2.51 -18.54
CA LEU A 271 6.18 -2.89 -18.56
C LEU A 271 6.43 -4.13 -19.42
N ILE A 272 5.62 -5.19 -19.25
CA ILE A 272 5.72 -6.43 -20.04
C ILE A 272 5.64 -6.16 -21.54
N ASP A 273 4.71 -5.32 -21.99
CA ASP A 273 4.54 -5.05 -23.43
C ASP A 273 5.71 -4.25 -23.97
N VAL A 274 6.23 -3.29 -23.20
CA VAL A 274 7.42 -2.51 -23.58
C VAL A 274 8.66 -3.40 -23.62
N TRP A 275 8.84 -4.25 -22.62
CA TRP A 275 9.92 -5.22 -22.54
C TRP A 275 9.92 -6.16 -23.75
N LYS A 276 8.77 -6.79 -24.05
CA LYS A 276 8.61 -7.67 -25.22
C LYS A 276 8.90 -6.93 -26.53
N PHE A 277 8.33 -5.73 -26.71
CA PHE A 277 8.56 -4.90 -27.89
C PHE A 277 10.05 -4.58 -28.10
N LEU A 278 10.78 -4.29 -27.02
CA LEU A 278 12.19 -3.97 -27.09
C LEU A 278 13.06 -5.21 -27.31
N LYS A 279 12.75 -6.33 -26.66
CA LYS A 279 13.45 -7.61 -26.86
C LYS A 279 13.31 -8.13 -28.28
N ASP A 280 12.11 -8.09 -28.86
CA ASP A 280 11.88 -8.46 -30.26
C ASP A 280 12.77 -7.65 -31.22
N ARG A 281 13.06 -6.39 -30.86
CA ARG A 281 13.87 -5.48 -31.67
C ARG A 281 15.38 -5.64 -31.50
N TYR A 282 15.85 -5.89 -30.28
CA TYR A 282 17.28 -5.81 -29.92
C TYR A 282 17.88 -7.14 -29.45
N GLY A 283 17.08 -8.19 -29.35
CA GLY A 283 17.47 -9.48 -28.80
C GLY A 283 17.63 -9.46 -27.29
N ASP A 284 18.13 -10.57 -26.76
CA ASP A 284 18.52 -10.68 -25.36
C ASP A 284 19.72 -9.78 -25.08
N LEU A 285 19.77 -9.25 -23.85
CA LEU A 285 20.93 -8.50 -23.40
C LEU A 285 22.06 -9.47 -23.06
N GLU A 286 23.20 -9.31 -23.71
CA GLU A 286 24.45 -9.89 -23.20
C GLU A 286 24.75 -9.29 -21.82
N ASN A 287 25.13 -10.13 -20.86
CA ASN A 287 25.52 -9.67 -19.52
C ASN A 287 26.63 -8.62 -19.66
N PRO A 288 26.38 -7.35 -19.30
CA PRO A 288 27.42 -6.34 -19.41
C PRO A 288 28.56 -6.74 -18.48
N GLU A 289 29.80 -6.70 -18.98
CA GLU A 289 30.97 -6.80 -18.12
C GLU A 289 30.89 -5.72 -17.05
N VAL A 290 30.65 -6.14 -15.81
CA VAL A 290 30.64 -5.24 -14.66
C VAL A 290 32.06 -4.70 -14.52
N LYS A 291 32.29 -3.45 -14.94
CA LYS A 291 33.53 -2.75 -14.64
C LYS A 291 33.70 -2.75 -13.12
N LYS A 292 34.59 -3.61 -12.62
CA LYS A 292 34.97 -3.65 -11.21
C LYS A 292 35.67 -2.33 -10.88
N ILE A 293 34.91 -1.42 -10.31
CA ILE A 293 35.44 -0.15 -9.80
C ILE A 293 35.90 -0.43 -8.38
N GLU A 294 37.12 -0.01 -8.08
CA GLU A 294 37.67 -0.10 -6.73
C GLU A 294 36.89 0.84 -5.80
N ILE A 295 36.18 0.24 -4.85
CA ILE A 295 35.35 0.91 -3.84
C ILE A 295 36.09 0.78 -2.50
N ASN A 296 36.56 1.90 -1.96
CA ASN A 296 37.40 1.95 -0.74
C ASN A 296 36.69 2.74 0.39
N PRO A 297 35.55 2.24 0.91
CA PRO A 297 34.78 2.90 1.96
C PRO A 297 35.55 2.91 3.28
N TYR A 298 35.58 4.07 3.93
CA TYR A 298 36.09 4.19 5.30
C TYR A 298 35.01 3.77 6.28
N HIS A 299 35.18 2.58 6.89
CA HIS A 299 34.20 1.96 7.78
C HIS A 299 34.43 2.33 9.24
N ASN A 300 33.62 3.26 9.77
CA ASN A 300 33.44 3.48 11.21
C ASN A 300 32.26 2.67 11.79
N ARG A 301 31.58 1.89 10.94
CA ARG A 301 30.41 1.07 11.28
C ARG A 301 30.86 -0.28 11.82
N VAL A 302 30.12 -0.82 12.79
CA VAL A 302 30.34 -2.21 13.22
C VAL A 302 30.05 -3.20 12.08
N PRO A 303 30.79 -4.32 11.99
CA PRO A 303 30.45 -5.44 11.12
C PRO A 303 29.00 -5.94 11.33
N ILE A 304 28.41 -6.55 10.30
CA ILE A 304 27.00 -7.01 10.35
C ILE A 304 26.77 -8.02 11.49
N ASN A 305 27.71 -8.94 11.71
CA ASN A 305 27.66 -9.93 12.78
C ASN A 305 27.82 -9.34 14.20
N GLU A 306 28.17 -8.06 14.32
CA GLU A 306 28.29 -7.33 15.59
C GLU A 306 27.12 -6.38 15.83
N ILE A 307 26.13 -6.34 14.92
CA ILE A 307 24.90 -5.58 15.13
C ILE A 307 24.12 -6.20 16.31
N LYS A 308 23.81 -5.37 17.30
CA LYS A 308 22.92 -5.75 18.41
C LYS A 308 21.50 -5.96 17.86
N ASN A 309 20.79 -6.94 18.43
CA ASN A 309 19.42 -7.29 18.05
C ASN A 309 19.26 -7.65 16.56
N PHE A 310 20.32 -8.14 15.89
CA PHE A 310 20.30 -8.47 14.47
C PHE A 310 19.12 -9.37 14.07
N ASP A 311 18.86 -10.42 14.84
CA ASP A 311 17.76 -11.37 14.60
C ASP A 311 16.43 -10.97 15.30
N ASN A 312 16.32 -9.76 15.86
CA ASN A 312 15.13 -9.31 16.58
C ASN A 312 14.71 -7.91 16.15
N TRP A 313 13.87 -7.88 15.11
CA TRP A 313 13.34 -6.64 14.55
C TRP A 313 12.63 -5.75 15.58
N GLU A 314 11.78 -6.30 16.45
CA GLU A 314 11.03 -5.49 17.43
C GLU A 314 11.97 -4.73 18.37
N LYS A 315 12.97 -5.42 18.94
CA LYS A 315 13.99 -4.77 19.78
C LYS A 315 14.87 -3.82 18.98
N GLY A 316 15.23 -4.20 17.76
CA GLY A 316 16.02 -3.37 16.85
C GLY A 316 15.31 -2.07 16.49
N PHE A 317 13.99 -2.13 16.32
CA PHE A 317 13.12 -0.99 16.13
C PHE A 317 13.05 -0.11 17.38
N ASP A 318 12.68 -0.68 18.53
CA ASP A 318 12.51 0.07 19.78
C ASP A 318 13.80 0.79 20.23
N GLU A 319 14.95 0.11 20.15
CA GLU A 319 16.22 0.68 20.60
C GLU A 319 16.90 1.54 19.52
N GLY A 320 16.72 1.21 18.24
CA GLY A 320 17.46 1.84 17.14
C GLY A 320 16.72 2.98 16.44
N MET A 321 15.39 2.92 16.34
CA MET A 321 14.58 3.96 15.68
C MET A 321 14.79 5.36 16.27
N PRO A 322 14.87 5.58 17.60
CA PRO A 322 15.08 6.92 18.15
C PRO A 322 16.38 7.58 17.66
N TYR A 323 17.45 6.80 17.51
CA TYR A 323 18.71 7.31 16.96
C TYR A 323 18.60 7.68 15.49
N TRP A 324 17.81 6.94 14.71
CA TRP A 324 17.54 7.31 13.32
C TRP A 324 16.73 8.61 13.22
N GLU A 325 15.70 8.79 14.06
CA GLU A 325 14.90 10.02 14.07
C GLU A 325 15.77 11.25 14.38
N ASP A 326 16.58 11.16 15.44
CA ASP A 326 17.55 12.20 15.80
C ASP A 326 18.55 12.44 14.67
N GLY A 327 19.08 11.38 14.07
CA GLY A 327 20.03 11.45 12.96
C GLY A 327 19.41 12.14 11.74
N ASP A 328 18.17 11.83 11.40
CA ASP A 328 17.49 12.42 10.23
C ASP A 328 17.15 13.90 10.48
N ALA A 329 16.81 14.25 11.72
CA ALA A 329 16.65 15.65 12.14
C ALA A 329 17.97 16.43 12.01
N GLU A 330 19.10 15.87 12.45
CA GLU A 330 20.42 16.50 12.29
C GLU A 330 20.84 16.61 10.81
N ARG A 331 20.55 15.59 10.00
CA ARG A 331 20.80 15.61 8.54
C ARG A 331 20.04 16.74 7.87
N LYS A 332 18.76 16.95 8.25
CA LYS A 332 17.91 18.04 7.74
C LYS A 332 18.42 19.42 8.17
N LYS A 333 19.01 19.53 9.37
CA LYS A 333 19.69 20.75 9.85
C LYS A 333 21.04 21.02 9.18
N GLY A 334 21.59 20.03 8.47
CA GLY A 334 22.88 20.12 7.78
C GLY A 334 24.08 19.64 8.60
N ASN A 335 23.85 19.07 9.79
CA ASN A 335 24.90 18.51 10.66
C ASN A 335 25.22 17.06 10.24
N ILE A 336 25.85 16.90 9.07
CA ILE A 336 25.91 15.62 8.36
C ILE A 336 26.75 14.57 9.10
N GLU A 337 27.90 14.94 9.67
CA GLU A 337 28.77 14.02 10.40
C GLU A 337 28.10 13.51 11.67
N LYS A 338 27.40 14.39 12.38
CA LYS A 338 26.60 14.03 13.56
C LYS A 338 25.45 13.09 13.17
N ALA A 339 24.78 13.36 12.04
CA ALA A 339 23.75 12.49 11.51
C ALA A 339 24.28 11.09 11.20
N ILE A 340 25.44 10.98 10.55
CA ILE A 340 26.08 9.70 10.24
C ILE A 340 26.39 8.92 11.54
N SER A 341 26.95 9.58 12.56
CA SER A 341 27.20 8.92 13.85
C SER A 341 25.93 8.40 14.52
N LEU A 342 24.82 9.14 14.40
CA LEU A 342 23.51 8.70 14.91
C LEU A 342 22.95 7.54 14.09
N PHE A 343 23.11 7.55 12.76
CA PHE A 343 22.74 6.42 11.92
C PHE A 343 23.57 5.18 12.23
N ASP A 344 24.86 5.32 12.54
CA ASP A 344 25.74 4.22 12.98
C ASP A 344 25.23 3.59 14.26
N LYS A 345 24.74 4.40 15.21
CA LYS A 345 24.07 3.90 16.43
C LYS A 345 22.76 3.20 16.10
N ALA A 346 21.90 3.80 15.28
CA ALA A 346 20.63 3.18 14.87
C ALA A 346 20.86 1.80 14.25
N ARG A 347 21.84 1.71 13.33
CA ARG A 347 22.25 0.45 12.71
C ARG A 347 22.81 -0.54 13.73
N TYR A 348 23.69 -0.08 14.62
CA TYR A 348 24.27 -0.91 15.69
C TYR A 348 23.21 -1.52 16.60
N TYR A 349 22.15 -0.78 16.93
CA TYR A 349 21.05 -1.28 17.77
C TYR A 349 20.06 -2.19 17.04
N GLY A 350 20.21 -2.40 15.73
CA GLY A 350 19.41 -3.35 14.95
C GLY A 350 18.32 -2.71 14.08
N TYR A 351 18.31 -1.38 13.89
CA TYR A 351 17.29 -0.72 13.07
C TYR A 351 17.49 -0.99 11.56
N GLU A 352 16.90 -2.07 11.07
CA GLU A 352 16.85 -2.46 9.66
C GLU A 352 15.63 -1.91 8.91
N ALA A 353 15.58 -0.60 8.67
CA ALA A 353 14.49 0.00 7.89
C ALA A 353 15.01 0.64 6.60
N PRO A 354 14.26 0.61 5.48
CA PRO A 354 14.63 1.33 4.26
C PRO A 354 14.93 2.81 4.48
N ALA A 355 14.26 3.43 5.47
CA ALA A 355 14.46 4.81 5.84
C ALA A 355 15.89 5.10 6.31
N LEU A 356 16.52 4.18 7.04
CA LEU A 356 17.89 4.33 7.53
C LEU A 356 18.90 4.38 6.37
N TYR A 357 18.86 3.39 5.48
CA TYR A 357 19.77 3.30 4.33
C TYR A 357 19.61 4.48 3.37
N ASN A 358 18.36 4.94 3.17
CA ASN A 358 18.10 6.15 2.41
C ASN A 358 18.75 7.40 3.05
N SER A 359 18.59 7.58 4.37
CA SER A 359 19.17 8.70 5.10
C SER A 359 20.72 8.66 5.08
N TYR A 360 21.33 7.48 5.23
CA TYR A 360 22.76 7.28 5.02
C TYR A 360 23.22 7.71 3.64
N ALA A 361 22.58 7.16 2.59
CA ALA A 361 22.97 7.44 1.21
C ALA A 361 22.83 8.94 0.88
N MET A 362 21.85 9.63 1.48
CA MET A 362 21.70 11.08 1.38
C MET A 362 22.80 11.86 2.12
N ALA A 363 23.19 11.41 3.31
CA ALA A 363 24.25 12.02 4.10
C ALA A 363 25.62 11.89 3.40
N TYR A 364 26.00 10.68 2.97
CA TYR A 364 27.25 10.46 2.23
C TYR A 364 27.29 11.22 0.91
N ARG A 365 26.17 11.26 0.17
CA ARG A 365 26.06 12.09 -1.04
C ARG A 365 26.38 13.55 -0.78
N LYS A 366 25.92 14.10 0.35
CA LYS A 366 26.14 15.50 0.72
C LYS A 366 27.62 15.80 0.96
N LEU A 367 28.36 14.83 1.53
CA LEU A 367 29.81 14.89 1.71
C LEU A 367 30.61 14.54 0.46
N LYS A 368 29.94 14.13 -0.64
CA LYS A 368 30.56 13.53 -1.83
C LYS A 368 31.38 12.27 -1.53
N ASP A 369 31.10 11.60 -0.42
CA ASP A 369 31.71 10.33 -0.03
C ASP A 369 30.99 9.17 -0.75
N TYR A 370 31.31 9.03 -2.04
CA TYR A 370 30.62 8.04 -2.87
C TYR A 370 30.99 6.60 -2.53
N ASP A 371 32.17 6.35 -1.94
CA ASP A 371 32.56 5.01 -1.54
C ASP A 371 31.67 4.49 -0.42
N ASN A 372 31.46 5.30 0.64
CA ASN A 372 30.52 4.93 1.69
C ASN A 372 29.07 4.90 1.23
N GLU A 373 28.68 5.80 0.31
CA GLU A 373 27.34 5.75 -0.29
C GLU A 373 27.10 4.44 -1.07
N ILE A 374 28.09 3.97 -1.85
CA ILE A 374 27.98 2.70 -2.58
C ILE A 374 27.93 1.53 -1.60
N ALA A 375 28.84 1.49 -0.63
CA ALA A 375 28.92 0.39 0.34
C ALA A 375 27.64 0.21 1.15
N ILE A 376 27.01 1.30 1.61
CA ILE A 376 25.78 1.21 2.39
C ILE A 376 24.57 0.80 1.52
N LEU A 377 24.57 1.17 0.23
CA LEU A 377 23.53 0.75 -0.71
C LEU A 377 23.68 -0.73 -1.07
N ASP A 378 24.90 -1.23 -1.25
CA ASP A 378 25.15 -2.66 -1.50
C ASP A 378 24.76 -3.52 -0.28
N GLU A 379 25.02 -3.04 0.94
CA GLU A 379 24.50 -3.68 2.16
C GLU A 379 22.96 -3.72 2.15
N ALA A 380 22.31 -2.58 1.87
CA ALA A 380 20.85 -2.49 1.82
C ALA A 380 20.25 -3.46 0.78
N ILE A 381 20.81 -3.49 -0.43
CA ILE A 381 20.37 -4.40 -1.50
C ILE A 381 20.48 -5.86 -1.06
N LYS A 382 21.58 -6.24 -0.41
CA LYS A 382 21.77 -7.62 0.06
C LYS A 382 20.78 -7.97 1.17
N ARG A 383 20.63 -7.11 2.17
CA ARG A 383 19.79 -7.35 3.35
C ARG A 383 18.30 -7.44 3.03
N PHE A 384 17.83 -6.63 2.07
CA PHE A 384 16.42 -6.61 1.67
C PHE A 384 16.12 -7.48 0.45
N SER A 385 17.10 -8.27 -0.03
CA SER A 385 16.93 -9.11 -1.23
C SER A 385 15.84 -10.17 -1.07
N GLU A 386 15.50 -10.53 0.16
CA GLU A 386 14.43 -11.45 0.49
C GLU A 386 13.12 -10.66 0.76
N GLY A 387 12.01 -11.11 0.16
CA GLY A 387 10.68 -10.52 0.33
C GLY A 387 10.29 -9.47 -0.71
N ASN A 388 9.13 -8.83 -0.50
CA ASN A 388 8.51 -7.91 -1.46
C ASN A 388 9.12 -6.48 -1.42
N ASN A 389 10.43 -6.37 -1.66
CA ASN A 389 11.20 -5.12 -1.59
C ASN A 389 11.74 -4.63 -2.95
N GLU A 390 11.36 -5.27 -4.05
CA GLU A 390 12.01 -5.11 -5.36
C GLU A 390 12.10 -3.66 -5.85
N ILE A 391 11.06 -2.83 -5.62
CA ILE A 391 11.08 -1.41 -6.01
C ILE A 391 12.05 -0.60 -5.16
N VAL A 392 12.11 -0.87 -3.86
CA VAL A 392 13.06 -0.20 -2.95
C VAL A 392 14.49 -0.57 -3.35
N ILE A 393 14.73 -1.86 -3.62
CA ILE A 393 16.00 -2.37 -4.14
C ILE A 393 16.36 -1.68 -5.46
N GLN A 394 15.39 -1.54 -6.37
CA GLN A 394 15.62 -0.89 -7.66
C GLN A 394 16.05 0.58 -7.49
N LYS A 395 15.43 1.32 -6.56
CA LYS A 395 15.83 2.70 -6.25
C LYS A 395 17.25 2.76 -5.68
N TRP A 396 17.65 1.78 -4.88
CA TRP A 396 19.01 1.69 -4.39
C TRP A 396 20.02 1.34 -5.47
N LYS A 397 19.70 0.40 -6.38
CA LYS A 397 20.51 0.11 -7.57
C LYS A 397 20.72 1.37 -8.42
N ASP A 398 19.63 2.07 -8.79
CA ASP A 398 19.70 3.30 -9.57
C ASP A 398 20.58 4.37 -8.89
N ARG A 399 20.45 4.51 -7.56
CA ARG A 399 21.25 5.46 -6.77
C ARG A 399 22.72 5.06 -6.69
N ARG A 400 23.01 3.76 -6.50
CA ARG A 400 24.36 3.21 -6.42
C ARG A 400 25.07 3.39 -7.74
N ASP A 401 24.42 3.06 -8.86
CA ASP A 401 24.98 3.22 -10.20
C ASP A 401 25.26 4.70 -10.49
N ARG A 402 24.38 5.60 -10.03
CA ARG A 402 24.65 7.05 -10.09
C ARG A 402 25.84 7.47 -9.20
N SER A 403 26.04 6.87 -8.04
CA SER A 403 27.23 7.11 -7.22
C SER A 403 28.51 6.66 -7.90
N ILE A 404 28.47 5.51 -8.56
CA ILE A 404 29.56 4.99 -9.38
C ILE A 404 29.92 5.99 -10.49
N GLU A 405 28.94 6.49 -11.25
CA GLU A 405 29.17 7.51 -12.28
C GLU A 405 29.81 8.78 -11.73
N LEU A 406 29.32 9.27 -10.58
CA LEU A 406 29.83 10.49 -9.96
C LEU A 406 31.24 10.30 -9.38
N LYS A 407 31.56 9.12 -8.86
CA LYS A 407 32.91 8.75 -8.42
C LYS A 407 33.89 8.75 -9.59
N ILE A 408 33.51 8.16 -10.73
CA ILE A 408 34.35 8.19 -11.94
C ILE A 408 34.60 9.64 -12.38
N LYS A 409 33.55 10.46 -12.42
CA LYS A 409 33.66 11.87 -12.84
C LYS A 409 34.50 12.74 -11.91
N ASN A 410 34.54 12.45 -10.61
CA ASN A 410 35.34 13.20 -9.65
C ASN A 410 36.81 12.75 -9.58
N LYS A 411 37.17 11.61 -10.20
CA LYS A 411 38.57 11.15 -10.34
C LYS A 411 39.25 11.72 -11.60
N LEU A 412 38.47 12.25 -12.54
CA LEU A 412 38.91 13.02 -13.72
C LEU A 412 38.89 14.51 -13.38
#